data_AF-A0A0F9X532-F1
#
_entry.id   AF-A0A0F9X532-F1
#
_cell.length_a   1.000
_cell.length_b   1.000
_cell.length_c   1.000
_cell.angle_alpha   90.00
_cell.angle_beta   90.00
_cell.angle_gamma   90.00
#
_symmetry.space_group_name_H-M   'P 1'
#
loop_
_entity.id
_entity.type
_entity.pdbx_description
1 polymer ?
#
loop_
_entity_poly.entity_id
_entity_poly.type
_entity_poly.pdbx_seq_one_letter_code
_entity_poly.pdbx_strand_id
1 'polypeptide(L)'
;MKPPGQEKFAKLLRLEEIGISQIPAAMAARLPNATTPTAHDPKQYMVELDVFHQLHCLNFMRKIVYPDVFKIDLTPGTEEGEDNIYHLEHCYDQLRQSIQCASDVGTIYWEWSEPKQKMFGNLRTTHTCKNFEKIREWAAQHKLDETFDQFHKVVGAPIRQSN
;
A
#
# COMPACT_ATOMS: atom_id res chain seq x y z
N MET A 1 -2.49 -23.35 -7.26
CA MET A 1 -1.14 -22.97 -6.78
C MET A 1 -1.24 -22.72 -5.28
N LYS A 2 -0.42 -23.34 -4.42
CA LYS A 2 -0.53 -23.11 -2.96
C LYS A 2 -0.01 -21.70 -2.61
N PRO A 3 -0.62 -20.98 -1.65
CA PRO A 3 -0.09 -19.71 -1.19
C PRO A 3 1.34 -19.88 -0.66
N PRO A 4 2.19 -18.83 -0.71
CA PRO A 4 3.51 -18.84 -0.09
C PRO A 4 3.42 -19.29 1.36
N GLY A 5 4.45 -19.98 1.87
CA GLY A 5 4.47 -20.49 3.24
C GLY A 5 4.07 -19.42 4.28
N GLN A 6 3.42 -19.87 5.36
CA GLN A 6 2.78 -19.03 6.39
C GLN A 6 3.66 -17.88 6.88
N GLU A 7 4.98 -18.08 6.96
CA GLU A 7 5.94 -17.08 7.39
C GLU A 7 6.05 -15.86 6.46
N LYS A 8 6.09 -16.07 5.13
CA LYS A 8 6.11 -14.96 4.15
C LYS A 8 4.79 -14.19 4.17
N PHE A 9 3.68 -14.89 4.40
CA PHE A 9 2.38 -14.28 4.56
C PHE A 9 2.30 -13.41 5.83
N ALA A 10 2.73 -13.96 6.98
CA ALA A 10 2.76 -13.24 8.25
C ALA A 10 3.70 -12.02 8.26
N LYS A 11 4.78 -12.04 7.46
CA LYS A 11 5.68 -10.88 7.35
C LYS A 11 5.02 -9.71 6.62
N LEU A 12 4.28 -9.96 5.54
CA LEU A 12 3.60 -8.90 4.79
C LEU A 12 2.43 -8.31 5.61
N LEU A 13 1.63 -9.16 6.25
CA LEU A 13 0.54 -8.72 7.13
C LEU A 13 1.02 -7.79 8.25
N ARG A 14 2.16 -8.09 8.88
CA ARG A 14 2.74 -7.22 9.93
C ARG A 14 3.18 -5.85 9.43
N LEU A 15 3.48 -5.71 8.15
CA LEU A 15 3.80 -4.41 7.55
C LEU A 15 2.52 -3.63 7.23
N GLU A 16 1.41 -4.31 6.93
CA GLU A 16 0.08 -3.70 6.77
C GLU A 16 -0.58 -3.30 8.09
N GLU A 17 -0.15 -3.85 9.23
CA GLU A 17 -0.60 -3.40 10.56
C GLU A 17 -0.23 -1.94 10.85
N ILE A 18 0.76 -1.42 10.13
CA ILE A 18 1.19 -0.03 10.13
C ILE A 18 0.41 0.65 9.00
N GLY A 19 -0.83 1.03 9.28
CA GLY A 19 -1.69 1.74 8.35
C GLY A 19 -1.60 3.25 8.53
N ILE A 20 -2.75 3.87 8.77
CA ILE A 20 -2.87 5.31 9.01
C ILE A 20 -2.10 5.70 10.29
N SER A 21 -1.35 6.78 10.19
CA SER A 21 -0.59 7.44 11.25
C SER A 21 -1.24 8.77 11.64
N GLN A 22 -0.91 9.28 12.81
CA GLN A 22 -1.31 10.59 13.31
C GLN A 22 -0.10 11.50 13.50
N ILE A 23 -0.24 12.78 13.13
CA ILE A 23 0.79 13.80 13.29
C ILE A 23 0.23 15.08 13.93
N PRO A 24 1.02 15.85 14.69
CA PRO A 24 0.57 17.13 15.23
C PRO A 24 0.21 18.16 14.15
N ALA A 25 -0.73 19.06 14.45
CA ALA A 25 -1.16 20.15 13.56
C ALA A 25 -0.01 20.96 12.94
N ALA A 26 1.06 21.22 13.70
CA ALA A 26 2.23 21.96 13.23
C ALA A 26 3.00 21.23 12.11
N MET A 27 2.97 19.89 12.08
CA MET A 27 3.53 19.09 11.00
C MET A 27 2.56 19.02 9.83
N ALA A 28 1.27 18.82 10.09
CA ALA A 28 0.24 18.79 9.05
C ALA A 28 0.22 20.09 8.23
N ALA A 29 0.39 21.25 8.86
CA ALA A 29 0.46 22.55 8.21
C ALA A 29 1.67 22.72 7.26
N ARG A 30 2.67 21.83 7.32
CA ARG A 30 3.85 21.83 6.43
C ARG A 30 3.72 20.87 5.26
N LEU A 31 2.65 20.08 5.22
CA LEU A 31 2.41 19.17 4.11
C LEU A 31 2.00 19.96 2.86
N PRO A 32 2.38 19.48 1.66
CA PRO A 32 1.99 20.13 0.41
C PRO A 32 0.47 20.07 0.19
N ASN A 33 -0.21 19.07 0.74
CA ASN A 33 -1.66 18.89 0.69
C ASN A 33 -2.23 18.92 2.11
N ALA A 34 -3.38 19.59 2.27
CA ALA A 34 -4.12 19.55 3.52
C ALA A 34 -4.60 18.12 3.81
N THR A 35 -4.70 17.77 5.09
CA THR A 35 -5.17 16.46 5.55
C THR A 35 -6.19 16.59 6.69
N THR A 36 -6.81 15.49 7.06
CA THR A 36 -7.95 15.43 7.97
C THR A 36 -7.50 15.35 9.44
N PRO A 37 -8.09 16.13 10.37
CA PRO A 37 -7.87 15.93 11.81
C PRO A 37 -8.42 14.57 12.28
N THR A 38 -7.89 14.02 13.37
CA THR A 38 -8.45 12.80 13.98
C THR A 38 -9.81 13.07 14.60
N ALA A 39 -10.65 12.04 14.75
CA ALA A 39 -12.01 12.22 15.26
C ALA A 39 -12.01 12.60 16.75
N HIS A 40 -11.09 12.02 17.54
CA HIS A 40 -11.04 12.25 18.99
C HIS A 40 -10.15 13.43 19.41
N ASP A 41 -9.09 13.78 18.65
CA ASP A 41 -8.23 14.93 18.93
C ASP A 41 -8.07 15.85 17.70
N PRO A 42 -8.72 17.03 17.67
CA PRO A 42 -8.61 17.95 16.54
C PRO A 42 -7.22 18.60 16.41
N LYS A 43 -6.29 18.34 17.34
CA LYS A 43 -4.88 18.78 17.26
C LYS A 43 -3.98 17.74 16.59
N GLN A 44 -4.48 16.52 16.39
CA GLN A 44 -3.82 15.45 15.64
C GLN A 44 -4.46 15.32 14.26
N TYR A 45 -3.65 14.96 13.28
CA TYR A 45 -4.03 14.87 11.88
C TYR A 45 -3.64 13.52 11.31
N MET A 46 -4.56 12.89 10.61
CA MET A 46 -4.35 11.62 9.96
C MET A 46 -3.46 11.80 8.72
N VAL A 47 -2.51 10.90 8.56
CA VAL A 47 -1.68 10.76 7.36
C VAL A 47 -1.41 9.29 7.13
N GLU A 48 -1.22 8.89 5.89
CA GLU A 48 -0.71 7.56 5.57
C GLU A 48 0.63 7.72 4.85
N LEU A 49 1.64 6.99 5.31
CA LEU A 49 2.88 6.92 4.54
C LEU A 49 2.65 6.02 3.34
N ASP A 50 2.90 6.58 2.15
CA ASP A 50 2.59 5.96 0.87
C ASP A 50 3.14 4.53 0.74
N VAL A 51 4.30 4.21 1.32
CA VAL A 51 4.88 2.86 1.29
C VAL A 51 3.99 1.78 1.94
N PHE A 52 3.22 2.10 2.97
CA PHE A 52 2.32 1.12 3.60
C PHE A 52 1.06 0.91 2.77
N HIS A 53 0.55 1.98 2.14
CA HIS A 53 -0.52 1.86 1.16
C HIS A 53 -0.09 1.00 -0.03
N GLN A 54 1.14 1.19 -0.55
CA GLN A 54 1.71 0.32 -1.60
C GLN A 54 1.76 -1.16 -1.18
N LEU A 55 2.16 -1.44 0.06
CA LEU A 55 2.21 -2.81 0.57
C LEU A 55 0.82 -3.42 0.73
N HIS A 56 -0.16 -2.63 1.16
CA HIS A 56 -1.58 -3.01 1.18
C HIS A 56 -2.08 -3.35 -0.23
N CYS A 57 -1.87 -2.47 -1.21
CA CYS A 57 -2.24 -2.68 -2.61
C CYS A 57 -1.61 -3.96 -3.17
N LEU A 58 -0.31 -4.17 -2.91
CA LEU A 58 0.42 -5.35 -3.35
C LEU A 58 -0.15 -6.64 -2.73
N ASN A 59 -0.55 -6.61 -1.46
CA ASN A 59 -1.18 -7.75 -0.81
C ASN A 59 -2.60 -8.01 -1.33
N PHE A 60 -3.37 -6.96 -1.61
CA PHE A 60 -4.69 -7.10 -2.23
C PHE A 60 -4.60 -7.83 -3.57
N MET A 61 -3.69 -7.40 -4.46
CA MET A 61 -3.40 -8.10 -5.72
C MET A 61 -2.97 -9.55 -5.50
N ARG A 62 -2.15 -9.80 -4.49
CA ARG A 62 -1.73 -11.16 -4.15
C ARG A 62 -2.90 -12.04 -3.74
N LYS A 63 -3.86 -11.54 -2.96
CA LYS A 63 -5.04 -12.31 -2.51
C LYS A 63 -5.88 -12.78 -3.70
N ILE A 64 -6.00 -11.96 -4.75
CA ILE A 64 -6.73 -12.30 -6.00
C ILE A 64 -6.15 -13.56 -6.67
N VAL A 65 -4.83 -13.76 -6.60
CA VAL A 65 -4.17 -14.93 -7.20
C VAL A 65 -4.45 -16.24 -6.43
N TYR A 66 -5.04 -16.16 -5.22
CA TYR A 66 -5.37 -17.32 -4.39
C TYR A 66 -6.87 -17.38 -4.04
N PRO A 67 -7.77 -17.54 -5.03
CA PRO A 67 -9.22 -17.50 -4.83
C PRO A 67 -9.78 -18.66 -3.99
N ASP A 68 -9.03 -19.75 -3.85
CA ASP A 68 -9.38 -20.87 -2.97
C ASP A 68 -9.28 -20.48 -1.49
N VAL A 69 -8.42 -19.51 -1.17
CA VAL A 69 -8.10 -19.06 0.20
C VAL A 69 -8.79 -17.74 0.52
N PHE A 70 -8.77 -16.79 -0.42
CA PHE A 70 -9.39 -15.48 -0.27
C PHE A 70 -10.55 -15.37 -1.24
N LYS A 71 -11.77 -15.32 -0.70
CA LYS A 71 -13.00 -15.14 -1.48
C LYS A 71 -13.18 -13.63 -1.69
N ILE A 72 -12.62 -13.13 -2.78
CA ILE A 72 -12.81 -11.74 -3.24
C ILE A 72 -13.73 -11.83 -4.46
N ASP A 73 -14.90 -11.21 -4.39
CA ASP A 73 -15.79 -11.12 -5.55
C ASP A 73 -15.22 -10.13 -6.58
N LEU A 74 -15.09 -10.58 -7.81
CA LEU A 74 -14.68 -9.78 -8.97
C LEU A 74 -15.70 -9.94 -10.12
N THR A 75 -16.93 -10.37 -9.80
CA THR A 75 -17.99 -10.59 -10.78
C THR A 75 -18.48 -9.25 -11.32
N PRO A 76 -18.37 -8.98 -12.62
CA PRO A 76 -18.88 -7.73 -13.19
C PRO A 76 -20.39 -7.60 -12.99
N GLY A 77 -20.84 -6.39 -12.63
CA GLY A 77 -22.24 -6.08 -12.41
C GLY A 77 -22.81 -6.42 -11.02
N THR A 78 -22.02 -6.96 -10.10
CA THR A 78 -22.38 -7.02 -8.66
C THR A 78 -21.81 -5.79 -7.95
N GLU A 79 -22.50 -5.27 -6.93
CA GLU A 79 -22.02 -4.13 -6.13
C GLU A 79 -20.63 -4.42 -5.53
N GLU A 80 -20.47 -5.58 -4.89
CA GLU A 80 -19.20 -6.01 -4.31
C GLU A 80 -18.10 -6.21 -5.38
N GLY A 81 -18.45 -6.77 -6.54
CA GLY A 81 -17.51 -6.98 -7.64
C GLY A 81 -17.02 -5.66 -8.24
N GLU A 82 -17.91 -4.70 -8.49
CA GLU A 82 -17.55 -3.37 -9.00
C GLU A 82 -16.68 -2.61 -7.99
N ASP A 83 -17.00 -2.65 -6.69
CA ASP A 83 -16.18 -2.02 -5.65
C ASP A 83 -14.77 -2.62 -5.58
N ASN A 84 -14.65 -3.95 -5.62
CA ASN A 84 -13.36 -4.63 -5.61
C ASN A 84 -12.55 -4.37 -6.88
N ILE A 85 -13.19 -4.30 -8.05
CA ILE A 85 -12.54 -3.93 -9.32
C ILE A 85 -12.04 -2.49 -9.26
N TYR A 86 -12.87 -1.55 -8.81
CA TYR A 86 -12.47 -0.16 -8.64
C TYR A 86 -11.27 -0.03 -7.70
N HIS A 87 -11.30 -0.74 -6.57
CA HIS A 87 -10.20 -0.76 -5.62
C HIS A 87 -8.93 -1.34 -6.27
N LEU A 88 -9.04 -2.40 -7.07
CA LEU A 88 -7.90 -2.99 -7.78
C LEU A 88 -7.27 -2.03 -8.79
N GLU A 89 -8.09 -1.32 -9.57
CA GLU A 89 -7.63 -0.32 -10.54
C GLU A 89 -6.92 0.84 -9.85
N HIS A 90 -7.47 1.32 -8.73
CA HIS A 90 -6.81 2.33 -7.91
C HIS A 90 -5.49 1.84 -7.32
N CYS A 91 -5.46 0.62 -6.77
CA CYS A 91 -4.23 -0.03 -6.30
C CYS A 91 -3.15 -0.09 -7.39
N TYR A 92 -3.57 -0.45 -8.61
CA TYR A 92 -2.67 -0.53 -9.76
C TYR A 92 -2.08 0.84 -10.10
N ASP A 93 -2.91 1.88 -10.22
CA ASP A 93 -2.43 3.21 -10.57
C ASP A 93 -1.53 3.81 -9.48
N GLN A 94 -1.85 3.58 -8.19
CA GLN A 94 -1.03 4.04 -7.08
C GLN A 94 0.37 3.39 -7.10
N LEU A 95 0.45 2.08 -7.30
CA LEU A 95 1.74 1.38 -7.43
C LEU A 95 2.52 1.86 -8.67
N ARG A 96 1.83 2.05 -9.80
CA ARG A 96 2.45 2.59 -11.02
C ARG A 96 3.07 3.97 -10.77
N GLN A 97 2.34 4.88 -10.14
CA GLN A 97 2.83 6.23 -9.81
C GLN A 97 4.05 6.17 -8.88
N SER A 98 4.00 5.34 -7.83
CA SER A 98 5.13 5.17 -6.91
C SER A 98 6.37 4.62 -7.62
N ILE A 99 6.23 3.56 -8.42
CA ILE A 99 7.34 2.93 -9.14
C ILE A 99 8.00 3.95 -10.08
N GLN A 100 7.20 4.74 -10.80
CA GLN A 100 7.72 5.81 -11.65
C GLN A 100 8.40 6.92 -10.86
N CYS A 101 7.85 7.30 -9.69
CA CYS A 101 8.46 8.31 -8.83
C CYS A 101 9.78 7.83 -8.23
N ALA A 102 9.85 6.57 -7.78
CA ALA A 102 11.05 5.96 -7.23
C ALA A 102 12.14 5.80 -8.31
N SER A 103 11.74 5.48 -9.56
CA SER A 103 12.63 5.38 -10.73
C SER A 103 13.90 4.57 -10.42
N ASP A 104 13.73 3.36 -9.90
CA ASP A 104 14.87 2.49 -9.60
C ASP A 104 15.62 2.11 -10.88
N VAL A 105 16.92 2.42 -10.91
CA VAL A 105 17.82 2.20 -12.05
C VAL A 105 18.61 0.90 -11.94
N GLY A 106 18.33 0.06 -10.93
CA GLY A 106 18.88 -1.28 -10.83
C GLY A 106 18.55 -2.10 -12.08
N THR A 107 19.57 -2.64 -12.75
CA THR A 107 19.38 -3.32 -14.02
C THR A 107 19.07 -4.81 -13.82
N ILE A 108 18.12 -5.32 -14.60
CA ILE A 108 17.89 -6.76 -14.73
C ILE A 108 18.98 -7.31 -15.65
N TYR A 109 19.81 -8.21 -15.15
CA TYR A 109 20.76 -8.93 -15.98
C TYR A 109 20.11 -10.20 -16.54
N TRP A 110 20.54 -10.61 -17.73
CA TRP A 110 19.97 -11.73 -18.46
C TRP A 110 20.93 -12.91 -18.46
N GLU A 111 20.43 -14.10 -18.16
CA GLU A 111 21.20 -15.34 -18.07
C GLU A 111 20.64 -16.41 -19.02
N TRP A 112 21.51 -17.22 -19.61
CA TRP A 112 21.12 -18.38 -20.43
C TRP A 112 20.84 -19.58 -19.53
N SER A 113 19.72 -20.26 -19.77
CA SER A 113 19.40 -21.53 -19.11
C SER A 113 19.58 -22.69 -20.06
N GLU A 114 20.63 -23.49 -19.86
CA GLU A 114 20.87 -24.70 -20.67
C GLU A 114 19.69 -25.70 -20.62
N PRO A 115 19.08 -26.03 -19.46
CA PRO A 115 17.96 -26.98 -19.45
C PRO A 115 16.70 -26.48 -20.17
N LYS A 116 16.55 -25.17 -20.33
CA LYS A 116 15.36 -24.54 -20.95
C LYS A 116 15.65 -23.96 -22.33
N GLN A 117 16.92 -23.97 -22.75
CA GLN A 117 17.43 -23.44 -24.02
C GLN A 117 16.87 -22.04 -24.33
N LYS A 118 16.87 -21.14 -23.34
CA LYS A 118 16.41 -19.75 -23.50
C LYS A 118 17.02 -18.79 -22.46
N MET A 119 16.96 -17.49 -22.76
CA MET A 119 17.34 -16.41 -21.83
C MET A 119 16.26 -16.19 -20.75
N PHE A 120 16.70 -15.86 -19.54
CA PHE A 120 15.87 -15.44 -18.43
C PHE A 120 16.40 -14.13 -17.86
N GLY A 121 15.50 -13.18 -17.58
CA GLY A 121 15.85 -12.00 -16.79
C GLY A 121 15.94 -12.41 -15.32
N ASN A 122 17.10 -12.20 -14.70
CA ASN A 122 17.31 -12.46 -13.29
C ASN A 122 17.04 -11.17 -12.48
N LEU A 123 15.98 -11.21 -11.67
CA LEU A 123 15.52 -10.06 -10.88
C LEU A 123 16.34 -9.85 -9.60
N ARG A 124 17.33 -10.70 -9.30
CA ARG A 124 18.20 -10.56 -8.11
C ARG A 124 19.29 -9.53 -8.37
N THR A 125 18.88 -8.28 -8.55
CA THR A 125 19.79 -7.16 -8.75
C THR A 125 19.99 -6.36 -7.46
N THR A 126 21.00 -5.51 -7.45
CA THR A 126 21.27 -4.61 -6.32
C THR A 126 20.43 -3.37 -6.46
N HIS A 127 19.61 -3.09 -5.45
CA HIS A 127 18.78 -1.90 -5.37
C HIS A 127 19.37 -0.91 -4.37
N THR A 128 19.26 0.39 -4.65
CA THR A 128 19.59 1.45 -3.66
C THR A 128 18.31 1.95 -3.04
N CYS A 129 18.08 1.57 -1.78
CA CYS A 129 16.83 1.87 -1.09
C CYS A 129 17.00 3.01 -0.08
N LYS A 130 15.91 3.74 0.18
CA LYS A 130 15.76 4.49 1.43
C LYS A 130 15.77 3.51 2.60
N ASN A 131 16.19 3.95 3.78
CA ASN A 131 16.20 3.09 4.96
C ASN A 131 14.76 2.78 5.42
N PHE A 132 14.23 1.64 4.99
CA PHE A 132 12.85 1.23 5.26
C PHE A 132 12.58 0.98 6.75
N GLU A 133 13.54 0.43 7.49
CA GLU A 133 13.36 0.13 8.91
C GLU A 133 13.13 1.42 9.73
N LYS A 134 13.88 2.49 9.45
CA LYS A 134 13.64 3.79 10.10
C LYS A 134 12.28 4.39 9.76
N ILE A 135 11.82 4.23 8.51
CA ILE A 135 10.49 4.68 8.09
C ILE A 135 9.41 3.89 8.83
N ARG A 136 9.59 2.56 8.94
CA ARG A 136 8.69 1.68 9.68
C ARG A 136 8.64 2.01 11.17
N GLU A 137 9.78 2.22 11.81
CA GLU A 137 9.85 2.59 13.22
C GLU A 137 9.14 3.91 13.50
N TRP A 138 9.37 4.93 12.67
CA TRP A 138 8.64 6.19 12.78
C TRP A 138 7.13 5.98 12.65
N ALA A 139 6.69 5.23 11.63
CA ALA A 139 5.28 4.98 11.39
C ALA A 139 4.62 4.22 12.55
N ALA A 140 5.29 3.21 13.09
CA ALA A 140 4.81 2.45 14.24
C ALA A 140 4.66 3.34 15.49
N GLN A 141 5.56 4.29 15.72
CA GLN A 141 5.49 5.24 16.84
C GLN A 141 4.37 6.28 16.69
N HIS A 142 3.94 6.53 15.46
CA HIS A 142 2.93 7.54 15.11
C HIS A 142 1.63 6.89 14.63
N LYS A 143 1.42 5.61 14.90
CA LYS A 143 0.21 4.91 14.46
C LYS A 143 -1.04 5.63 14.98
N LEU A 144 -2.09 5.69 14.18
CA LEU A 144 -3.40 6.13 14.64
C LEU A 144 -3.88 5.18 15.74
N ASP A 145 -4.08 5.71 16.96
CA ASP A 145 -4.45 4.91 18.13
C ASP A 145 -5.92 4.45 18.11
N GLU A 146 -6.72 5.05 17.23
CA GLU A 146 -8.14 4.75 17.03
C GLU A 146 -8.39 3.89 15.78
N THR A 147 -9.55 3.22 15.75
CA THR A 147 -10.01 2.57 14.52
C THR A 147 -10.47 3.63 13.54
N PHE A 148 -9.94 3.60 12.32
CA PHE A 148 -10.35 4.51 11.26
C PHE A 148 -11.77 4.16 10.77
N ASP A 149 -12.72 5.05 11.07
CA ASP A 149 -14.09 4.97 10.55
C ASP A 149 -14.20 5.80 9.26
N GLN A 150 -14.08 5.13 8.13
CA GLN A 150 -14.18 5.75 6.80
C GLN A 150 -15.57 6.30 6.46
N PHE A 151 -16.61 5.98 7.26
CA PHE A 151 -17.98 6.44 7.04
C PHE A 151 -18.33 7.67 7.90
N HIS A 152 -17.44 8.09 8.80
CA HIS A 152 -17.65 9.26 9.66
C HIS A 152 -16.98 10.52 9.08
N LYS A 153 -17.77 11.57 8.82
CA LYS A 153 -17.25 12.86 8.34
C LYS A 153 -16.69 13.69 9.48
N VAL A 154 -15.38 13.92 9.46
CA VAL A 154 -14.71 14.83 10.39
C VAL A 154 -14.83 16.29 9.92
N VAL A 155 -15.17 17.19 10.85
CA VAL A 155 -15.23 18.64 10.57
C VAL A 155 -13.84 19.17 10.22
N GLY A 156 -13.72 19.87 9.09
CA GLY A 156 -12.45 20.41 8.60
C GLY A 156 -11.64 19.47 7.70
N ALA A 157 -12.16 18.27 7.41
CA ALA A 157 -11.57 17.40 6.41
C ALA A 157 -11.57 18.06 5.01
N PRO A 158 -10.49 17.94 4.21
CA PRO A 158 -10.52 18.34 2.81
C PRO A 158 -11.60 17.55 2.05
N ILE A 159 -12.38 18.23 1.21
CA ILE A 159 -13.44 17.62 0.41
C ILE A 159 -12.87 17.21 -0.94
N ARG A 160 -12.90 15.91 -1.25
CA ARG A 160 -12.63 15.40 -2.60
C ARG A 160 -13.73 15.94 -3.52
N GLN A 161 -13.35 16.80 -4.46
CA GLN A 161 -14.26 17.27 -5.51
C GLN A 161 -14.45 16.13 -6.51
N SER A 162 -15.70 15.84 -6.87
CA SER A 162 -16.02 14.96 -7.99
C SER A 162 -15.75 15.72 -9.28
N ASN A 163 -14.79 15.25 -10.08
CA ASN A 163 -14.76 15.52 -11.52
C ASN A 163 -15.60 14.46 -12.22
#